data_AF-A0A2I1BS18-F1
#
_entry.id   AF-A0A2I1BS18-F1
#
_cell.length_a   1.000
_cell.length_b   1.000
_cell.length_c   1.000
_cell.angle_alpha   90.00
_cell.angle_beta   90.00
_cell.angle_gamma   90.00
#
_symmetry.space_group_name_H-M   'P 1'
#
loop_
_entity.id
_entity.type
_entity.pdbx_description
1 polymer ?
#
loop_
_entity_poly.entity_id
_entity_poly.type
_entity_poly.pdbx_seq_one_letter_code
_entity_poly.pdbx_strand_id
1 'polypeptide(L)'
;MDIQQQQHQTQQGLDEEMAQAECMQWRDQCYICAMQGGDSGHELYACHQPHSQAARAWMICVRRQVQYAPYSACFSCGMPQSICRGWEPGHACEYRRFLIPMVAMMLFRPWQGQIKPIWQRWLQGMGVDGQDEAQVVQFLGQAHPNHEGHSQLFTSFCWLRWLCQEIKVDQH
;
A
#
# COMPACT_ATOMS: atom_id res chain seq x y z
N MET A 1 -14.91 9.78 -27.33
CA MET A 1 -14.33 9.54 -25.99
C MET A 1 -15.15 8.44 -25.36
N ASP A 2 -14.53 7.29 -25.16
CA ASP A 2 -15.21 6.06 -24.73
C ASP A 2 -15.53 6.09 -23.23
N ILE A 3 -16.77 5.70 -22.89
CA ILE A 3 -17.30 5.65 -21.51
C ILE A 3 -16.37 4.86 -20.57
N GLN A 4 -15.73 3.81 -21.09
CA GLN A 4 -14.78 3.00 -20.34
C GLN A 4 -13.54 3.81 -19.92
N GLN A 5 -12.99 4.65 -20.80
CA GLN A 5 -11.82 5.46 -20.48
C GLN A 5 -12.15 6.51 -19.39
N GLN A 6 -13.35 7.10 -19.46
CA GLN A 6 -13.82 8.06 -18.46
C GLN A 6 -14.04 7.42 -17.08
N GLN A 7 -14.56 6.18 -17.05
CA GLN A 7 -14.71 5.41 -15.82
C GLN A 7 -13.36 5.09 -15.16
N HIS A 8 -12.37 4.65 -15.94
CA HIS A 8 -11.02 4.36 -15.41
C HIS A 8 -10.35 5.61 -14.84
N GLN A 9 -10.45 6.76 -15.52
CA GLN A 9 -9.90 8.03 -15.02
C GLN A 9 -10.59 8.49 -13.74
N THR A 10 -11.91 8.31 -13.64
CA THR A 10 -12.66 8.67 -12.44
C THR A 10 -12.25 7.79 -11.26
N GLN A 11 -12.11 6.48 -11.47
CA GLN A 11 -11.65 5.56 -10.43
C GLN A 11 -10.24 5.90 -9.94
N GLN A 12 -9.31 6.20 -10.86
CA GLN A 12 -7.95 6.61 -10.49
C GLN A 12 -7.95 7.87 -9.62
N GLY A 13 -8.77 8.87 -9.97
CA GLY A 13 -8.90 10.08 -9.15
C GLY A 13 -9.42 9.78 -7.74
N LEU A 14 -10.40 8.89 -7.61
CA LEU A 14 -10.94 8.47 -6.31
C LEU A 14 -9.91 7.69 -5.48
N ASP A 15 -9.15 6.80 -6.11
CA ASP A 15 -8.07 6.05 -5.46
C ASP A 15 -6.98 7.00 -4.93
N GLU A 16 -6.63 8.02 -5.71
CA GLU A 16 -5.67 9.04 -5.33
C GLU A 16 -6.14 9.91 -4.16
N GLU A 17 -7.40 10.36 -4.20
CA GLU A 17 -8.03 11.13 -3.11
C GLU A 17 -8.09 10.31 -1.82
N MET A 18 -8.54 9.05 -1.91
CA MET A 18 -8.55 8.13 -0.78
C MET A 18 -7.14 7.95 -0.19
N ALA A 19 -6.12 7.76 -1.03
CA ALA A 19 -4.77 7.58 -0.56
C ALA A 19 -4.22 8.82 0.17
N GLN A 20 -4.56 10.02 -0.29
CA GLN A 20 -4.20 11.27 0.40
C GLN A 20 -4.91 11.38 1.75
N ALA A 21 -6.21 11.07 1.82
CA ALA A 21 -6.98 11.07 3.06
C ALA A 21 -6.43 10.07 4.09
N GLU A 22 -6.17 8.84 3.66
CA GLU A 22 -5.57 7.80 4.49
C GLU A 22 -4.17 8.19 4.96
N CYS A 23 -3.37 8.86 4.12
CA CYS A 23 -2.08 9.38 4.52
C CYS A 23 -2.19 10.43 5.64
N MET A 24 -3.12 11.38 5.52
CA MET A 24 -3.33 12.38 6.58
C MET A 24 -3.71 11.75 7.91
N GLN A 25 -4.46 10.64 7.88
CA GLN A 25 -4.87 9.94 9.08
C GLN A 25 -3.77 9.05 9.67
N TRP A 26 -3.03 8.31 8.84
CA TRP A 26 -2.22 7.17 9.31
C TRP A 26 -0.70 7.35 9.22
N ARG A 27 -0.19 8.42 8.60
CA ARG A 27 1.26 8.59 8.34
C ARG A 27 2.15 8.44 9.58
N ASP A 28 1.70 8.93 10.72
CA ASP A 28 2.43 8.87 11.99
C ASP A 28 1.68 8.01 13.03
N GLN A 29 0.82 7.09 12.56
CA GLN A 29 0.00 6.23 13.40
C GLN A 29 0.20 4.74 13.05
N CYS A 30 0.30 3.91 14.07
CA CYS A 30 0.40 2.46 13.90
C CYS A 30 -1.01 1.88 13.82
N TYR A 31 -1.47 1.61 12.61
CA TYR A 31 -2.77 0.99 12.33
C TYR A 31 -3.01 -0.29 13.17
N ILE A 32 -1.98 -1.12 13.34
CA ILE A 32 -2.07 -2.36 14.12
C ILE A 32 -2.37 -2.09 15.61
N CYS A 33 -1.72 -1.09 16.19
CA CYS A 33 -1.92 -0.70 17.59
C CYS A 33 -3.26 0.02 17.77
N ALA A 34 -3.63 0.90 16.83
CA ALA A 34 -4.90 1.62 16.84
C ALA A 34 -6.08 0.66 16.86
N MET A 35 -6.04 -0.38 16.02
CA MET A 35 -7.09 -1.40 15.95
C MET A 35 -7.18 -2.27 17.22
N GLN A 36 -6.17 -2.25 18.09
CA GLN A 36 -6.18 -2.94 19.39
C GLN A 36 -6.57 -2.02 20.56
N GLY A 37 -6.89 -0.74 20.29
CA GLY A 37 -7.19 0.25 21.32
C GLY A 37 -5.99 0.64 22.20
N GLY A 38 -4.76 0.36 21.73
CA GLY A 38 -3.53 0.75 22.42
C GLY A 38 -3.00 2.12 21.99
N ASP A 39 -1.86 2.53 22.55
CA ASP A 39 -1.13 3.70 22.05
C ASP A 39 -0.68 3.46 20.60
N SER A 40 -1.19 4.29 19.69
CA SER A 40 -0.92 4.20 18.25
C SER A 40 -0.12 5.37 17.71
N GLY A 41 0.28 6.35 18.54
CA GLY A 41 0.93 7.60 18.12
C GLY A 41 2.39 7.44 17.67
N HIS A 42 2.66 6.41 16.87
CA HIS A 42 3.98 6.06 16.38
C HIS A 42 3.89 5.34 15.03
N GLU A 43 4.95 5.41 14.24
CA GLU A 43 5.05 4.70 12.96
C GLU A 43 5.33 3.19 13.15
N LEU A 44 4.94 2.37 12.16
CA LEU A 44 5.27 0.93 12.16
C LEU A 44 6.78 0.67 12.32
N TYR A 45 7.64 1.51 11.74
CA TYR A 45 9.09 1.35 11.85
C TYR A 45 9.59 1.45 13.30
N ALA A 46 8.94 2.29 14.12
CA ALA A 46 9.25 2.51 15.53
C ALA A 46 8.39 1.64 16.48
N CYS A 47 7.51 0.79 15.95
CA CYS A 47 6.69 -0.09 16.77
C CYS A 47 7.51 -1.25 17.33
N HIS A 48 7.47 -1.43 18.65
CA HIS A 48 8.18 -2.48 19.39
C HIS A 48 7.26 -3.61 19.85
N GLN A 49 5.97 -3.55 19.53
CA GLN A 49 5.01 -4.56 19.95
C GLN A 49 5.25 -5.89 19.23
N PRO A 50 5.20 -7.05 19.92
CA PRO A 50 5.44 -8.35 19.29
C PRO A 50 4.53 -8.63 18.09
N HIS A 51 3.28 -8.17 18.17
CA HIS A 51 2.28 -8.37 17.13
C HIS A 51 2.50 -7.57 15.84
N SER A 52 3.39 -6.57 15.84
CA SER A 52 3.73 -5.78 14.64
C SER A 52 5.03 -6.22 13.97
N GLN A 53 5.78 -7.15 14.59
CA GLN A 53 7.11 -7.54 14.14
C GLN A 53 7.14 -8.05 12.70
N ALA A 54 6.18 -8.90 12.32
CA ALA A 54 6.10 -9.46 10.98
C ALA A 54 5.79 -8.37 9.92
N ALA A 55 4.85 -7.46 10.22
CA ALA A 55 4.55 -6.31 9.37
C ALA A 55 5.77 -5.41 9.19
N ARG A 56 6.48 -5.11 10.29
CA ARG A 56 7.69 -4.27 10.28
C ARG A 56 8.81 -4.91 9.46
N ALA A 57 9.03 -6.22 9.60
CA ALA A 57 10.03 -6.95 8.83
C ALA A 57 9.73 -6.89 7.33
N TRP A 58 8.49 -7.17 6.94
CA TRP A 58 8.05 -7.10 5.54
C TRP A 58 8.20 -5.68 4.97
N MET A 59 7.77 -4.66 5.71
CA MET A 59 7.92 -3.24 5.31
C MET A 59 9.39 -2.87 5.08
N ILE A 60 10.30 -3.28 5.96
CA ILE A 60 11.74 -3.00 5.82
C ILE A 60 12.29 -3.69 4.57
N CYS A 61 11.90 -4.93 4.32
CA CYS A 61 12.28 -5.67 3.13
C CYS A 61 11.85 -4.94 1.86
N VAL A 62 10.54 -4.69 1.70
CA VAL A 62 9.98 -4.03 0.52
C VAL A 62 10.64 -2.67 0.31
N ARG A 63 10.75 -1.85 1.36
CA ARG A 63 11.35 -0.51 1.27
C ARG A 63 12.82 -0.51 0.80
N ARG A 64 13.56 -1.58 1.06
CA ARG A 64 14.97 -1.71 0.65
C ARG A 64 15.14 -2.25 -0.76
N GLN A 65 14.20 -3.08 -1.21
CA GLN A 65 14.37 -3.88 -2.42
C GLN A 65 13.48 -3.46 -3.58
N VAL A 66 12.35 -2.78 -3.33
CA VAL A 66 11.42 -2.38 -4.38
C VAL A 66 12.09 -1.40 -5.35
N GLN A 67 11.97 -1.68 -6.63
CA GLN A 67 12.41 -0.81 -7.71
C GLN A 67 11.21 -0.47 -8.58
N TYR A 68 10.82 0.80 -8.60
CA TYR A 68 9.65 1.22 -9.35
C TYR A 68 9.98 1.40 -10.82
N ALA A 69 9.06 0.96 -11.68
CA ALA A 69 9.11 1.24 -13.10
C ALA A 69 9.07 2.77 -13.35
N PRO A 70 9.73 3.27 -14.41
CA PRO A 70 9.64 4.69 -14.77
C PRO A 70 8.19 5.16 -14.91
N TYR A 71 7.94 6.40 -14.50
CA TYR A 71 6.64 7.07 -14.59
C TYR A 71 5.48 6.36 -13.85
N SER A 72 5.76 5.41 -12.96
CA SER A 72 4.72 4.66 -12.22
C SER A 72 4.55 5.09 -10.76
N ALA A 73 5.56 5.77 -10.19
CA ALA A 73 5.55 6.17 -8.79
C ALA A 73 6.69 7.14 -8.48
N CYS A 74 6.61 7.74 -7.29
CA CYS A 74 7.75 8.33 -6.61
C CYS A 74 8.69 7.22 -6.11
N PHE A 75 9.94 7.24 -6.56
CA PHE A 75 10.94 6.20 -6.25
C PHE A 75 11.26 6.06 -4.76
N SER A 76 10.92 7.07 -3.95
CA SER A 76 11.19 7.08 -2.51
C SER A 76 10.07 6.53 -1.63
N CYS A 77 8.82 6.55 -2.11
CA CYS A 77 7.64 6.18 -1.29
C CYS A 77 6.61 5.29 -2.00
N GLY A 78 6.65 5.17 -3.33
CA GLY A 78 5.70 4.38 -4.11
C GLY A 78 4.37 5.08 -4.45
N MET A 79 4.13 6.29 -3.93
CA MET A 79 2.94 7.06 -4.29
C MET A 79 2.98 7.50 -5.76
N PRO A 80 1.83 7.63 -6.44
CA PRO A 80 1.74 8.23 -7.77
C PRO A 80 2.48 9.56 -7.88
N GLN A 81 3.09 9.80 -9.05
CA GLN A 81 3.85 11.03 -9.32
C GLN A 81 2.97 12.29 -9.35
N SER A 82 1.66 12.11 -9.63
CA SER A 82 0.59 13.10 -9.49
C SER A 82 0.41 13.57 -8.04
N ILE A 83 0.62 12.69 -7.06
CA ILE A 83 0.47 12.99 -5.62
C ILE A 83 1.77 13.44 -4.98
N CYS A 84 2.86 12.68 -5.19
CA CYS A 84 4.13 12.92 -4.51
C CYS A 84 5.16 13.43 -5.52
N ARG A 85 5.60 14.69 -5.37
CA ARG A 85 6.66 15.29 -6.21
C ARG A 85 8.08 14.90 -5.81
N GLY A 86 8.29 14.05 -4.82
CA GLY A 86 9.62 13.65 -4.35
C GLY A 86 10.46 12.87 -5.37
N TRP A 87 9.93 12.58 -6.56
CA TRP A 87 10.70 12.06 -7.69
C TRP A 87 11.43 13.16 -8.47
N GLU A 88 11.00 14.42 -8.33
CA GLU A 88 11.64 15.58 -8.96
C GLU A 88 12.81 16.09 -8.12
N PRO A 89 13.94 16.50 -8.75
CA PRO A 89 15.02 17.16 -8.05
C PRO A 89 14.54 18.40 -7.27
N GLY A 90 14.98 18.53 -6.01
CA GLY A 90 14.64 19.68 -5.16
C GLY A 90 13.31 19.58 -4.41
N HIS A 91 12.49 18.55 -4.66
CA HIS A 91 11.24 18.33 -3.94
C HIS A 91 11.37 17.27 -2.86
N ALA A 92 10.78 17.53 -1.68
CA ALA A 92 10.78 16.58 -0.58
C ALA A 92 9.76 15.44 -0.80
N CYS A 93 10.11 14.24 -0.36
CA CYS A 93 9.20 13.09 -0.37
C CYS A 93 8.38 13.04 0.94
N GLU A 94 7.16 13.55 0.91
CA GLU A 94 6.29 13.68 2.09
C GLU A 94 5.59 12.38 2.53
N TYR A 95 5.55 11.37 1.66
CA TYR A 95 4.76 10.15 1.84
C TYR A 95 5.58 8.91 2.21
N ARG A 96 6.89 9.07 2.49
CA ARG A 96 7.83 7.96 2.74
C ARG A 96 7.43 7.05 3.91
N ARG A 97 6.61 7.56 4.83
CA ARG A 97 6.19 6.88 6.06
C ARG A 97 4.77 6.32 6.00
N PHE A 98 4.14 6.38 4.83
CA PHE A 98 2.74 6.00 4.67
C PHE A 98 2.53 4.72 3.85
N LEU A 99 2.80 4.73 2.54
CA LEU A 99 2.26 3.70 1.63
C LEU A 99 2.75 2.27 1.95
N ILE A 100 4.06 2.03 1.93
CA ILE A 100 4.63 0.70 2.25
C ILE A 100 4.28 0.27 3.69
N PRO A 101 4.44 1.13 4.72
CA PRO A 101 4.00 0.79 6.07
C PRO A 101 2.52 0.40 6.15
N MET A 102 1.64 1.13 5.47
CA MET A 102 0.19 0.88 5.53
C MET A 102 -0.18 -0.45 4.88
N VAL A 103 0.38 -0.76 3.70
CA VAL A 103 0.23 -2.09 3.07
C VAL A 103 0.69 -3.20 4.01
N ALA A 104 1.85 -3.03 4.64
CA ALA A 104 2.39 -3.99 5.59
C ALA A 104 1.45 -4.18 6.79
N MET A 105 0.91 -3.08 7.33
CA MET A 105 0.00 -3.17 8.47
C MET A 105 -1.27 -3.93 8.09
N MET A 106 -1.92 -3.59 6.96
CA MET A 106 -3.14 -4.28 6.49
C MET A 106 -2.94 -5.77 6.21
N LEU A 107 -1.82 -6.16 5.59
CA LEU A 107 -1.55 -7.57 5.25
C LEU A 107 -1.34 -8.46 6.48
N PHE A 108 -0.77 -7.90 7.54
CA PHE A 108 -0.36 -8.68 8.70
C PHE A 108 -1.31 -8.55 9.87
N ARG A 109 -2.11 -7.48 9.97
CA ARG A 109 -3.08 -7.27 11.05
C ARG A 109 -4.16 -6.23 10.65
N PRO A 110 -5.30 -6.17 11.36
CA PRO A 110 -5.73 -7.11 12.39
C PRO A 110 -6.28 -8.42 11.80
N TRP A 111 -6.78 -8.41 10.56
CA TRP A 111 -7.47 -9.56 9.95
C TRP A 111 -6.57 -10.46 9.10
N GLN A 112 -5.34 -10.72 9.55
CA GLN A 112 -4.35 -11.51 8.82
C GLN A 112 -4.92 -12.83 8.25
N GLY A 113 -5.70 -13.55 9.06
CA GLY A 113 -6.28 -14.83 8.70
C GLY A 113 -7.29 -14.75 7.54
N GLN A 114 -7.92 -13.59 7.34
CA GLN A 114 -8.85 -13.34 6.24
C GLN A 114 -8.12 -12.73 5.03
N ILE A 115 -7.23 -11.77 5.28
CA ILE A 115 -6.55 -11.01 4.22
C ILE A 115 -5.49 -11.84 3.50
N LYS A 116 -4.62 -12.58 4.22
CA LYS A 116 -3.50 -13.28 3.57
C LYS A 116 -3.92 -14.31 2.51
N PRO A 117 -4.93 -15.17 2.74
CA PRO A 117 -5.37 -16.10 1.70
C PRO A 117 -5.92 -15.40 0.46
N ILE A 118 -6.63 -14.29 0.62
CA ILE A 118 -7.19 -13.51 -0.50
C ILE A 118 -6.04 -12.84 -1.27
N TRP A 119 -5.10 -12.22 -0.57
CA TRP A 119 -3.89 -11.64 -1.15
C TRP A 119 -3.08 -12.65 -1.96
N GLN A 120 -2.84 -13.84 -1.40
CA GLN A 120 -2.09 -14.91 -2.08
C GLN A 120 -2.80 -15.37 -3.35
N ARG A 121 -4.13 -15.53 -3.32
CA ARG A 121 -4.91 -15.89 -4.49
C ARG A 121 -4.88 -14.80 -5.56
N TRP A 122 -4.95 -13.53 -5.14
CA TRP A 122 -4.86 -12.39 -6.04
C TRP A 122 -3.51 -12.35 -6.76
N LEU A 123 -2.40 -12.49 -6.01
CA LEU A 123 -1.05 -12.59 -6.58
C LEU A 123 -0.89 -13.77 -7.54
N GLN A 124 -1.41 -14.95 -7.16
CA GLN A 124 -1.37 -16.13 -8.02
C GLN A 124 -2.11 -15.91 -9.34
N GLY A 125 -3.23 -15.17 -9.32
CA GLY A 125 -3.97 -14.78 -10.52
C GLY A 125 -3.15 -13.91 -11.50
N MET A 126 -2.10 -13.26 -10.99
CA MET A 126 -1.13 -12.48 -11.79
C MET A 126 0.17 -13.24 -12.05
N GLY A 127 0.23 -14.53 -11.71
CA GLY A 127 1.41 -15.37 -11.88
C GLY A 127 2.52 -15.12 -10.87
N VAL A 128 2.22 -14.47 -9.73
CA VAL A 128 3.19 -14.17 -8.67
C VAL A 128 3.00 -15.15 -7.52
N ASP A 129 4.08 -15.83 -7.10
CA ASP A 129 4.05 -16.61 -5.87
C ASP A 129 4.08 -15.69 -4.64
N GLY A 130 2.95 -15.60 -3.93
CA GLY A 130 2.83 -14.77 -2.72
C GLY A 130 3.66 -15.24 -1.52
N GLN A 131 4.29 -16.40 -1.59
CA GLN A 131 5.27 -16.87 -0.59
C GLN A 131 6.72 -16.51 -0.97
N ASP A 132 6.97 -16.23 -2.25
CA ASP A 132 8.27 -15.79 -2.74
C ASP A 132 8.40 -14.27 -2.59
N GLU A 133 9.11 -13.86 -1.55
CA GLU A 133 9.32 -12.46 -1.22
C GLU A 133 9.95 -11.66 -2.38
N ALA A 134 10.88 -12.26 -3.13
CA ALA A 134 11.53 -11.58 -4.24
C ALA A 134 10.55 -11.33 -5.40
N GLN A 135 9.71 -12.31 -5.71
CA GLN A 135 8.66 -12.14 -6.71
C GLN A 135 7.64 -11.08 -6.30
N VAL A 136 7.21 -11.07 -5.04
CA VAL A 136 6.28 -10.06 -4.52
C VAL A 136 6.89 -8.66 -4.61
N VAL A 137 8.13 -8.48 -4.17
CA VAL A 137 8.82 -7.17 -4.24
C VAL A 137 8.96 -6.70 -5.69
N GLN A 138 9.35 -7.59 -6.61
CA GLN A 138 9.48 -7.26 -8.02
C GLN A 138 8.12 -6.86 -8.61
N PHE A 139 7.06 -7.61 -8.30
CA PHE A 139 5.70 -7.32 -8.73
C PHE A 139 5.26 -5.92 -8.27
N LEU A 140 5.43 -5.60 -6.98
CA LEU A 140 5.00 -4.31 -6.40
C LEU A 140 5.65 -3.09 -7.08
N GLY A 141 6.85 -3.25 -7.65
CA GLY A 141 7.56 -2.20 -8.37
C GLY A 141 7.08 -1.98 -9.82
N GLN A 142 6.31 -2.89 -10.40
CA GLN A 142 5.89 -2.78 -11.79
C GLN A 142 4.85 -1.67 -11.98
N ALA A 143 4.80 -1.09 -13.19
CA ALA A 143 3.69 -0.24 -13.60
C ALA A 143 2.43 -1.09 -13.76
N HIS A 144 1.28 -0.55 -13.36
CA HIS A 144 0.02 -1.22 -13.58
C HIS A 144 -0.40 -1.09 -15.07
N PRO A 145 -0.74 -2.19 -15.76
CA PRO A 145 -0.91 -2.17 -17.22
C PRO A 145 -2.08 -1.30 -17.70
N ASN A 146 -3.09 -1.10 -16.85
CA ASN A 146 -4.30 -0.34 -17.19
C ASN A 146 -4.41 1.00 -16.44
N HIS A 147 -3.49 1.28 -15.51
CA HIS A 147 -3.56 2.49 -14.68
C HIS A 147 -2.31 3.33 -14.91
N GLU A 148 -2.45 4.35 -15.75
CA GLU A 148 -1.37 5.25 -16.08
C GLU A 148 -0.88 5.98 -14.82
N GLY A 149 0.44 6.08 -14.65
CA GLY A 149 1.02 6.76 -13.50
C GLY A 149 1.02 5.99 -12.18
N HIS A 150 0.48 4.76 -12.16
CA HIS A 150 0.34 3.95 -10.94
C HIS A 150 1.23 2.70 -10.95
N SER A 151 1.79 2.38 -9.79
CA SER A 151 2.53 1.13 -9.55
C SER A 151 1.60 0.05 -8.99
N GLN A 152 2.00 -1.21 -9.15
CA GLN A 152 1.31 -2.34 -8.52
C GLN A 152 1.24 -2.19 -6.99
N LEU A 153 2.23 -1.57 -6.34
CA LEU A 153 2.16 -1.26 -4.92
C LEU A 153 0.99 -0.32 -4.58
N PHE A 154 0.82 0.75 -5.36
CA PHE A 154 -0.27 1.69 -5.13
C PHE A 154 -1.64 1.04 -5.35
N THR A 155 -1.79 0.29 -6.44
CA THR A 155 -3.02 -0.47 -6.71
C THR A 155 -3.30 -1.52 -5.62
N SER A 156 -2.25 -2.19 -5.14
CA SER A 156 -2.36 -3.14 -4.01
C SER A 156 -2.84 -2.46 -2.74
N PHE A 157 -2.34 -1.25 -2.46
CA PHE A 157 -2.81 -0.44 -1.33
C PHE A 157 -4.30 -0.13 -1.45
N CYS A 158 -4.75 0.39 -2.60
CA CYS A 158 -6.16 0.75 -2.80
C CYS A 158 -7.07 -0.46 -2.63
N TRP A 159 -6.71 -1.58 -3.25
CA TRP A 159 -7.47 -2.82 -3.16
C TRP A 159 -7.50 -3.40 -1.73
N LEU A 160 -6.36 -3.45 -1.04
CA LEU A 160 -6.29 -3.90 0.35
C LEU A 160 -7.10 -3.00 1.27
N ARG A 161 -7.08 -1.68 1.03
CA ARG A 161 -7.82 -0.74 1.86
C ARG A 161 -9.31 -0.95 1.74
N TRP A 162 -9.83 -1.09 0.52
CA TRP A 162 -11.21 -1.46 0.26
C TRP A 162 -11.57 -2.78 0.96
N LEU A 163 -10.75 -3.83 0.79
CA LEU A 163 -10.99 -5.13 1.43
C LEU A 163 -11.05 -5.03 2.96
N CYS A 164 -10.18 -4.23 3.57
CA CYS A 164 -10.19 -3.98 5.01
C CYS A 164 -11.43 -3.21 5.48
N GLN A 165 -12.02 -2.35 4.65
CA GLN A 165 -13.26 -1.66 4.96
C GLN A 165 -14.45 -2.63 4.93
N GLU A 166 -14.54 -3.48 3.91
CA GLU A 166 -15.59 -4.51 3.80
C GLU A 166 -15.57 -5.46 5.00
N ILE A 167 -14.39 -6.03 5.34
CA ILE A 167 -14.24 -6.92 6.50
C ILE A 167 -14.64 -6.23 7.81
N LYS A 168 -14.37 -4.93 7.94
CA LYS A 168 -14.73 -4.16 9.14
C LYS A 168 -16.24 -3.99 9.26
N VAL A 169 -16.95 -3.79 8.14
CA VAL A 169 -18.41 -3.67 8.10
C VAL A 169 -19.06 -5.00 8.48
N ASP A 170 -18.59 -6.13 7.94
CA ASP A 170 -19.14 -7.47 8.21
C ASP A 170 -19.02 -7.94 9.67
N GLN A 171 -18.25 -7.23 10.50
CA GLN A 171 -18.03 -7.54 11.92
C GLN A 171 -18.91 -6.71 12.87
N HIS A 172 -19.74 -5.81 12.34
CA HIS A 172 -20.70 -4.98 13.09
C HIS A 172 -22.13 -5.26 12.62
#